data_AF-A0A8J4WR03-F1
#
_entry.id   AF-A0A8J4WR03-F1
#
_cell.length_a   1.000
_cell.length_b   1.000
_cell.length_c   1.000
_cell.angle_alpha   90.00
_cell.angle_beta   90.00
_cell.angle_gamma   90.00
#
_symmetry.space_group_name_H-M   'P 1'
#
loop_
_entity.id
_entity.type
_entity.pdbx_description
1 polymer ?
#
loop_
_entity_poly.entity_id
_entity_poly.type
_entity_poly.pdbx_seq_one_letter_code
_entity_poly.pdbx_strand_id
1 'polypeptide(L)'
;TDMTPNYEDANHTDFSISPWCSCKNSGNQEEECEKFLRDFRENSCLRNAIQAFGTDIPKTTESTNPEVPRTNPTAHPNITKSEYEENDIKCSNSKGFICEDIE
;
A
#
# COMPACT_ATOMS: atom_id res chain seq x y z
N THR A 1 0.25 7.57 -12.10
CA THR A 1 0.35 7.58 -10.64
C THR A 1 1.82 7.57 -10.29
N ASP A 2 2.25 8.28 -9.24
CA ASP A 2 3.66 8.47 -8.93
C ASP A 2 4.31 7.19 -8.35
N MET A 3 3.50 6.33 -7.70
CA MET A 3 3.92 5.03 -7.17
C MET A 3 3.56 3.91 -8.16
N THR A 4 4.23 3.90 -9.32
CA THR A 4 4.04 2.84 -10.33
C THR A 4 5.11 1.76 -10.16
N PRO A 5 4.76 0.53 -9.74
CA PRO A 5 5.71 -0.55 -9.61
C PRO A 5 6.07 -1.18 -10.97
N ASN A 6 7.27 -1.76 -11.06
CA ASN A 6 7.71 -2.59 -12.19
C ASN A 6 8.63 -3.73 -11.71
N TYR A 7 8.95 -4.68 -12.58
CA TYR A 7 9.99 -5.68 -12.35
C TYR A 7 11.37 -5.00 -12.22
N GLU A 8 12.15 -5.38 -11.21
CA GLU A 8 13.49 -4.83 -10.98
C GLU A 8 14.52 -5.40 -11.96
N ASP A 9 14.31 -6.63 -12.44
CA ASP A 9 15.17 -7.32 -13.40
C ASP A 9 14.38 -8.19 -14.38
N ALA A 10 15.09 -8.96 -15.21
CA ALA A 10 14.52 -9.89 -16.18
C ALA A 10 14.48 -11.35 -15.69
N ASN A 11 14.54 -11.59 -14.38
CA ASN A 11 14.46 -12.94 -13.83
C ASN A 11 13.01 -13.45 -13.87
N HIS A 12 12.80 -14.63 -14.44
CA HIS A 12 11.47 -15.22 -14.61
C HIS A 12 11.01 -16.09 -13.43
N THR A 13 11.92 -16.54 -12.57
CA THR A 13 11.62 -17.48 -11.47
C THR A 13 11.66 -16.80 -10.11
N ASP A 14 12.65 -15.94 -9.92
CA ASP A 14 12.86 -15.17 -8.71
C ASP A 14 12.78 -13.68 -9.05
N PHE A 15 11.56 -13.23 -9.30
CA PHE A 15 11.27 -11.85 -9.68
C PHE A 15 11.02 -10.99 -8.44
N SER A 16 11.48 -9.75 -8.50
CA SER A 16 11.21 -8.71 -7.52
C SER A 16 10.48 -7.54 -8.19
N ILE A 17 9.52 -6.96 -7.50
CA ILE A 17 8.71 -5.84 -7.99
C ILE A 17 8.87 -4.69 -7.00
N SER A 18 9.08 -3.48 -7.51
CA SER A 18 9.12 -2.29 -6.66
C SER A 18 8.77 -1.02 -7.44
N PRO A 19 8.30 0.03 -6.76
CA PRO A 19 8.31 1.38 -7.30
C PRO A 19 9.75 1.88 -7.52
N TRP A 20 9.93 2.88 -8.39
CA TRP A 20 11.25 3.45 -8.69
C TRP A 20 11.76 4.38 -7.57
N CYS A 21 12.08 3.82 -6.41
CA CYS A 21 12.63 4.52 -5.26
C CYS A 21 13.50 3.60 -4.39
N SER A 22 14.17 4.16 -3.39
CA SER A 22 14.98 3.42 -2.42
C SER A 22 14.89 4.07 -1.04
N CYS A 23 15.25 3.35 0.02
CA CYS A 23 15.26 3.88 1.38
C CYS A 23 16.54 4.62 1.75
N LYS A 24 17.43 4.88 0.79
CA LYS A 24 18.61 5.71 1.01
C LYS A 24 18.18 7.11 1.46
N ASN A 25 18.82 7.62 2.52
CA ASN A 25 18.54 8.92 3.13
C ASN A 25 17.18 9.02 3.83
N SER A 26 16.57 7.90 4.24
CA SER A 26 15.34 7.93 5.05
C SER A 26 15.57 8.32 6.51
N GLY A 27 16.82 8.25 7.00
CA GLY A 27 17.17 8.60 8.37
C GLY A 27 16.50 7.67 9.37
N ASN A 28 15.77 8.24 10.33
CA ASN A 28 15.02 7.48 11.33
C ASN A 28 13.84 6.68 10.75
N GLN A 29 13.44 6.94 9.51
CA GLN A 29 12.35 6.25 8.83
C GLN A 29 12.83 5.09 7.95
N GLU A 30 14.11 4.72 8.00
CA GLU A 30 14.67 3.66 7.15
C GLU A 30 13.96 2.32 7.36
N GLU A 31 13.69 1.93 8.61
CA GLU A 31 12.97 0.68 8.90
C GLU A 31 11.53 0.70 8.35
N GLU A 32 10.82 1.81 8.51
CA GLU A 32 9.45 1.96 7.99
C GLU A 32 9.43 1.96 6.46
N CYS A 33 10.41 2.62 5.83
CA CYS A 33 10.57 2.63 4.39
C CYS A 33 10.86 1.22 3.85
N GLU A 34 11.76 0.47 4.50
CA GLU A 34 12.07 -0.90 4.06
C GLU A 34 10.87 -1.83 4.25
N LYS A 35 10.10 -1.65 5.32
CA LYS A 35 8.83 -2.36 5.50
C LYS A 35 7.86 -2.07 4.35
N PHE A 36 7.74 -0.81 3.94
CA PHE A 36 6.93 -0.43 2.78
C PHE A 36 7.42 -1.07 1.47
N LEU A 37 8.73 -1.07 1.19
CA LEU A 37 9.27 -1.70 -0.02
C LEU A 37 9.12 -3.23 0.00
N ARG A 38 9.16 -3.86 1.18
CA ARG A 38 8.92 -5.31 1.34
C ARG A 38 7.50 -5.71 0.96
N ASP A 39 6.51 -4.83 1.11
CA ASP A 39 5.14 -5.10 0.63
C ASP A 39 5.04 -5.24 -0.90
N PHE A 40 6.06 -4.80 -1.65
CA PHE A 40 6.19 -5.05 -3.08
C PHE A 40 7.13 -6.22 -3.37
N ARG A 41 8.32 -6.26 -2.74
CA ARG A 41 9.38 -7.23 -3.05
C ARG A 41 9.17 -8.62 -2.43
N GLU A 42 8.69 -8.67 -1.19
CA GLU A 42 8.61 -9.89 -0.38
C GLU A 42 7.15 -10.31 -0.08
N ASN A 43 6.22 -9.86 -0.91
CA ASN A 43 4.81 -10.11 -0.69
C ASN A 43 4.37 -11.43 -1.34
N SER A 44 4.16 -12.44 -0.51
CA SER A 44 3.70 -13.76 -0.95
C SER A 44 2.33 -13.72 -1.64
N CYS A 45 1.43 -12.83 -1.23
CA CYS A 45 0.13 -12.64 -1.88
C CYS A 45 0.34 -12.13 -3.31
N LEU A 46 1.13 -11.07 -3.49
CA LEU A 46 1.43 -10.51 -4.80
C LEU A 46 2.15 -11.52 -5.71
N ARG A 47 3.17 -12.20 -5.16
CA ARG A 47 3.94 -13.23 -5.89
C ARG A 47 3.05 -14.37 -6.37
N ASN A 48 2.22 -14.91 -5.48
CA ASN A 48 1.32 -16.01 -5.80
C ASN A 48 0.25 -15.56 -6.81
N ALA A 49 -0.28 -14.33 -6.69
CA ALA A 49 -1.24 -13.80 -7.64
C ALA A 49 -0.65 -13.74 -9.05
N ILE A 50 0.54 -13.16 -9.22
CA ILE A 50 1.22 -13.07 -10.53
C ILE A 50 1.47 -14.46 -11.12
N GLN A 51 1.92 -15.41 -10.30
CA GLN A 51 2.14 -16.80 -10.73
C GLN A 51 0.83 -17.51 -11.14
N ALA A 52 -0.25 -17.31 -10.37
CA ALA A 52 -1.56 -17.87 -10.68
C ALA A 52 -2.16 -17.28 -11.96
N PHE A 53 -1.86 -16.03 -12.30
CA PHE A 53 -2.27 -15.42 -13.58
C PHE A 53 -1.41 -15.88 -14.76
N GLY A 54 -0.12 -16.18 -14.55
CA GLY A 54 0.81 -16.57 -15.61
C GLY A 54 0.86 -18.07 -15.91
N THR A 55 0.32 -18.91 -15.02
CA THR A 55 0.20 -20.35 -15.24
C THR A 55 -1.19 -20.67 -15.75
N ASP A 56 -1.31 -21.55 -16.75
CA ASP A 56 -2.60 -22.07 -17.26
C ASP A 56 -3.25 -23.03 -16.26
N ILE A 57 -3.27 -22.69 -14.96
CA ILE A 57 -4.07 -23.41 -13.99
C ILE A 57 -5.53 -23.15 -14.38
N PRO A 58 -6.29 -24.17 -14.82
CA PRO A 58 -7.70 -23.96 -15.07
C PRO A 58 -8.31 -23.48 -13.75
N LYS A 59 -9.20 -22.46 -13.81
CA LYS A 59 -9.94 -21.90 -12.66
C LYS A 59 -10.90 -22.94 -12.04
N THR A 60 -10.37 -24.11 -11.69
CA THR A 60 -11.09 -25.31 -11.30
C THR A 60 -10.61 -25.72 -9.92
N THR A 61 -10.77 -24.82 -8.98
CA THR A 61 -11.38 -25.10 -7.68
C THR A 61 -11.88 -23.75 -7.21
N GLU A 62 -13.05 -23.76 -6.59
CA GLU A 62 -13.73 -22.60 -6.03
C GLU A 62 -12.73 -21.61 -5.45
N SER A 63 -12.96 -20.32 -5.71
CA SER A 63 -12.40 -19.26 -4.88
C SER A 63 -12.97 -19.46 -3.47
N THR A 64 -12.42 -20.40 -2.71
CA THR A 64 -12.22 -20.18 -1.29
C THR A 64 -11.23 -19.04 -1.27
N ASN A 65 -11.76 -17.81 -1.35
CA ASN A 65 -11.12 -16.67 -0.75
C ASN A 65 -10.68 -17.20 0.63
N PRO A 66 -9.37 -17.44 0.89
CA PRO A 66 -8.99 -17.74 2.25
C PRO A 66 -9.54 -16.55 3.00
N GLU A 67 -10.43 -16.80 3.95
CA GLU A 67 -10.92 -15.76 4.83
C GLU A 67 -9.68 -15.29 5.57
N VAL A 68 -8.96 -14.34 4.96
CA VAL A 68 -7.87 -13.62 5.57
C VAL A 68 -8.58 -13.04 6.78
N PRO A 69 -8.20 -13.40 8.01
CA PRO A 69 -8.71 -12.71 9.16
C PRO A 69 -8.45 -11.25 8.86
N ARG A 70 -9.52 -10.49 8.67
CA ARG A 70 -9.44 -9.05 8.46
C ARG A 70 -8.91 -8.53 9.79
N THR A 71 -7.60 -8.57 9.98
CA THR A 71 -6.95 -7.90 11.08
C THR A 71 -7.25 -6.45 10.79
N ASN A 72 -8.19 -5.91 11.57
CA ASN A 72 -8.40 -4.49 11.65
C ASN A 72 -7.00 -3.84 11.70
N PRO A 73 -6.76 -2.76 10.95
CA PRO A 73 -5.56 -1.96 11.16
C PRO A 73 -5.40 -1.80 12.66
N THR A 74 -4.26 -2.26 13.20
CA THR A 74 -3.98 -2.15 14.63
C THR A 74 -4.31 -0.73 15.01
N ALA A 75 -5.29 -0.56 15.90
CA ALA A 75 -5.68 0.74 16.37
C ALA A 75 -4.40 1.40 16.90
N HIS A 76 -3.94 2.45 16.23
CA HIS A 76 -3.08 3.43 16.88
C HIS A 76 -3.78 3.82 18.18
N PRO A 77 -3.05 3.97 19.30
CA PRO A 77 -3.66 4.28 20.58
C PRO A 77 -4.58 5.49 20.43
N ASN A 78 -5.86 5.27 20.77
CA ASN A 78 -6.95 6.23 20.70
C ASN A 78 -6.51 7.61 21.18
N ILE A 79 -6.41 8.57 20.26
CA ILE A 79 -6.68 9.96 20.61
C ILE A 79 -8.19 10.10 20.52
N THR A 80 -8.82 10.13 21.69
CA THR A 80 -10.25 10.32 21.91
C THR A 80 -10.79 11.44 21.01
N LYS A 81 -11.67 11.07 20.08
CA LYS A 81 -12.44 12.03 19.28
C LYS A 81 -13.56 12.56 20.16
N SER A 82 -13.56 13.85 20.49
CA SER A 82 -14.76 14.52 20.99
C SER A 82 -15.73 14.75 19.83
N GLU A 83 -16.99 14.35 20.00
CA GLU A 83 -18.12 14.68 19.13
C GLU A 83 -18.22 16.19 18.88
N TYR A 84 -18.15 16.65 17.62
CA TYR A 84 -18.83 17.86 17.13
C TYR A 84 -19.10 17.75 15.62
N GLU A 85 -20.16 18.45 15.20
CA GLU A 85 -21.01 18.21 14.03
C GLU A 85 -20.43 18.48 12.63
N GLU A 86 -21.12 17.89 11.65
CA GLU A 86 -21.04 18.10 10.20
C GLU A 86 -21.11 19.59 9.83
N ASN A 87 -20.04 20.16 9.26
CA ASN A 87 -20.11 21.36 8.42
C ASN A 87 -19.01 21.35 7.37
N ASP A 88 -19.44 21.46 6.11
CA ASP A 88 -18.67 21.34 4.87
C ASP A 88 -17.45 22.30 4.79
N ILE A 89 -16.24 21.75 4.65
CA ILE A 89 -15.06 22.52 4.22
C ILE A 89 -14.77 22.18 2.76
N LYS A 90 -15.15 23.09 1.86
CA LYS A 90 -14.92 22.97 0.42
C LYS A 90 -13.52 23.49 0.06
N CYS A 91 -12.55 22.59 -0.08
CA CYS A 91 -11.22 22.95 -0.55
C CYS A 91 -11.21 23.18 -2.07
N SER A 92 -10.78 24.35 -2.54
CA SER A 92 -10.71 24.68 -3.97
C SER A 92 -9.32 24.37 -4.55
N ASN A 93 -9.27 23.55 -5.59
CA ASN A 93 -8.05 22.97 -6.19
C ASN A 93 -7.10 23.98 -6.89
N SER A 94 -7.32 25.28 -6.77
CA SER A 94 -6.57 26.27 -7.56
C SER A 94 -5.35 26.88 -6.86
N LYS A 95 -5.11 26.61 -5.58
CA LYS A 95 -3.88 27.02 -4.88
C LYS A 95 -3.51 25.90 -3.91
N GLY A 96 -2.35 25.28 -4.12
CA GLY A 96 -1.95 24.03 -3.49
C GLY A 96 -2.30 23.96 -2.00
N PHE A 97 -3.14 22.98 -1.65
CA PHE A 97 -3.52 22.47 -0.32
C PHE A 97 -3.07 23.29 0.90
N ILE A 98 -3.52 24.54 1.03
CA ILE A 98 -3.45 25.28 2.28
C ILE A 98 -4.87 25.60 2.68
N CYS A 99 -5.33 24.95 3.75
CA CYS A 99 -6.52 25.37 4.48
C CYS A 99 -6.01 26.34 5.54
N GLU A 100 -6.30 27.63 5.39
CA GLU A 100 -5.98 28.61 6.42
C GLU A 100 -6.98 28.47 7.57
N ASP A 101 -6.45 28.25 8.78
CA ASP A 101 -7.23 28.22 10.01
C ASP A 101 -7.81 29.62 10.24
N ILE A 102 -9.14 29.73 10.28
CA ILE A 102 -9.83 30.97 10.64
C ILE A 102 -9.83 31.04 12.17
N GLU A 103 -9.28 32.13 12.69
CA GLU A 103 -9.21 32.51 14.12
C GLU A 103 -10.58 32.57 14.81
#